data_AF-A0A2N0VU97-F1
#
_entry.id   AF-A0A2N0VU97-F1
#
_cell.length_a   1.000
_cell.length_b   1.000
_cell.length_c   1.000
_cell.angle_alpha   90.00
_cell.angle_beta   90.00
_cell.angle_gamma   90.00
#
_symmetry.space_group_name_H-M   'P 1'
#
loop_
_entity.id
_entity.type
_entity.pdbx_description
1 polymer ?
#
loop_
_entity_poly.entity_id
_entity_poly.type
_entity_poly.pdbx_seq_one_letter_code
_entity_poly.pdbx_strand_id
1 'polypeptide(L)'
;MKKLTLLTGALIFSLSSLNSCAVPPPPVQTSTQPEKRAVQTIPNPPQVIYRIDKDRYLTLEDYTNCDDGSIYYHNDNKKIKTKLWFLSRGTMNYKGKFIWAAKNDDILALPFVRGDNDACGDPLRGCAYSILSVSNDGGKTFSNIKFHASNSSSSKDYTIISTDNAIYIKSTYYDAEKYQVNSAGEFYNVRQTWIEDAFYKGMLKFGVPEDVLVKSNPLGYSFIWLKDKHHYSDAQIHEVDIKADALFNQLNNSPTLETLPNDKLGSSLSSKFSCNVDLMPTKPKNQG
;
A
#
# COMPACT_ATOMS: atom_id res chain seq x y z
N MET A 1 36.89 -61.41 18.29
CA MET A 1 37.25 -60.99 19.67
C MET A 1 38.70 -60.57 19.70
N LYS A 2 39.01 -59.29 19.88
CA LYS A 2 40.31 -58.79 20.36
C LYS A 2 40.03 -57.47 21.10
N LYS A 3 40.38 -57.46 22.39
CA LYS A 3 40.15 -56.38 23.35
C LYS A 3 41.10 -55.21 23.04
N LEU A 4 40.59 -53.99 23.11
CA LEU A 4 41.40 -52.76 23.09
C LEU A 4 41.44 -52.20 24.52
N THR A 5 42.64 -52.24 25.11
CA THR A 5 42.98 -51.68 26.41
C THR A 5 43.19 -50.17 26.27
N LEU A 6 42.54 -49.40 27.14
CA LEU A 6 42.56 -47.94 27.18
C LEU A 6 43.66 -47.51 28.17
N LEU A 7 44.68 -46.80 27.68
CA LEU A 7 45.77 -46.24 28.48
C LEU A 7 45.42 -44.82 28.91
N THR A 8 45.35 -44.64 30.22
CA THR A 8 45.12 -43.40 30.96
C THR A 8 46.34 -42.48 30.89
N GLY A 9 46.16 -41.27 30.38
CA GLY A 9 47.11 -40.16 30.49
C GLY A 9 46.46 -39.01 31.26
N ALA A 10 47.01 -38.71 32.44
CA ALA A 10 46.61 -37.58 33.27
C ALA A 10 47.18 -36.28 32.71
N LEU A 11 46.34 -35.26 32.54
CA LEU A 11 46.76 -33.88 32.30
C LEU A 11 46.21 -33.00 33.42
N ILE A 12 47.12 -32.57 34.28
CA ILE A 12 46.92 -31.64 35.37
C ILE A 12 46.82 -30.23 34.76
N PHE A 13 45.67 -29.57 34.90
CA PHE A 13 45.54 -28.14 34.63
C PHE A 13 45.66 -27.37 35.95
N SER A 14 46.77 -26.66 36.10
CA SER A 14 47.00 -25.67 37.14
C SER A 14 46.21 -24.39 36.82
N LEU A 15 45.39 -23.94 37.79
CA LEU A 15 44.74 -22.63 37.75
C LEU A 15 45.77 -21.52 38.02
N SER A 16 46.00 -20.66 37.04
CA SER A 16 46.60 -19.34 37.24
C SER A 16 45.53 -18.26 37.05
N SER A 17 45.29 -17.51 38.12
CA SER A 17 44.36 -16.38 38.20
C SER A 17 44.90 -15.18 37.43
N LEU A 18 44.23 -14.84 36.33
CA LEU A 18 44.37 -13.55 35.67
C LEU A 18 43.25 -12.63 36.17
N ASN A 19 43.63 -11.64 36.98
CA ASN A 19 42.79 -10.52 37.36
C ASN A 19 42.52 -9.67 36.11
N SER A 20 41.27 -9.66 35.64
CA SER A 20 40.75 -8.60 34.78
C SER A 20 39.61 -7.92 35.51
N CYS A 21 39.74 -6.61 35.66
CA CYS A 21 38.76 -5.73 36.29
C CYS A 21 37.41 -5.87 35.59
N ALA A 22 36.45 -6.46 36.28
CA ALA A 22 35.05 -6.43 35.86
C ALA A 22 34.56 -4.98 36.01
N VAL A 23 34.39 -4.28 34.90
CA VAL A 23 33.55 -3.09 34.85
C VAL A 23 32.13 -3.57 35.14
N PRO A 24 31.47 -3.13 36.24
CA PRO A 24 30.10 -3.52 36.50
C PRO A 24 29.23 -3.04 35.33
N PRO A 25 28.33 -3.89 34.79
CA PRO A 25 27.39 -3.44 33.78
C PRO A 25 26.60 -2.26 34.34
N PRO A 26 26.31 -1.22 33.54
CA PRO A 26 25.46 -0.12 33.98
C PRO A 26 24.14 -0.71 34.49
N PRO A 27 23.54 -0.14 35.55
CA PRO A 27 22.30 -0.63 36.09
C PRO A 27 21.29 -0.75 34.95
N VAL A 28 20.72 -1.94 34.81
CA VAL A 28 19.59 -2.21 33.92
C VAL A 28 18.55 -1.16 34.26
N GLN A 29 18.45 -0.12 33.42
CA GLN A 29 17.31 0.76 33.43
C GLN A 29 16.15 -0.16 33.12
N THR A 30 15.32 -0.42 34.12
CA THR A 30 13.97 -0.92 33.93
C THR A 30 13.33 0.08 32.98
N SER A 31 13.39 -0.21 31.68
CA SER A 31 12.56 0.42 30.69
C SER A 31 11.14 0.08 31.13
N THR A 32 10.53 0.98 31.88
CA THR A 32 9.10 1.19 31.85
C THR A 32 8.77 1.52 30.39
N GLN A 33 8.71 0.49 29.55
CA GLN A 33 7.78 0.52 28.44
C GLN A 33 6.45 0.86 29.12
N PRO A 34 5.77 1.95 28.75
CA PRO A 34 4.37 2.05 29.09
C PRO A 34 3.77 0.76 28.54
N GLU A 35 3.33 -0.10 29.46
CA GLU A 35 2.48 -1.24 29.17
C GLU A 35 1.54 -0.76 28.08
N LYS A 36 1.64 -1.36 26.89
CA LYS A 36 0.82 -1.01 25.73
C LYS A 36 -0.61 -1.20 26.24
N ARG A 37 -1.22 -0.11 26.75
CA ARG A 37 -2.55 -0.13 27.33
C ARG A 37 -3.37 -0.83 26.27
N ALA A 38 -3.87 -2.02 26.60
CA ALA A 38 -4.86 -2.67 25.78
C ALA A 38 -5.89 -1.57 25.53
N VAL A 39 -6.01 -1.14 24.26
CA VAL A 39 -7.01 -0.16 23.89
C VAL A 39 -8.31 -0.83 24.26
N GLN A 40 -8.88 -0.42 25.38
CA GLN A 40 -10.10 -1.00 25.89
C GLN A 40 -11.14 -0.63 24.85
N THR A 41 -11.53 -1.60 24.02
CA THR A 41 -12.56 -1.41 23.01
C THR A 41 -13.81 -1.01 23.77
N ILE A 42 -14.14 0.27 23.70
CA ILE A 42 -15.41 0.74 24.23
C ILE A 42 -16.46 0.12 23.29
N PRO A 43 -17.44 -0.65 23.78
CA PRO A 43 -18.47 -1.25 22.96
C PRO A 43 -19.46 -0.17 22.51
N ASN A 44 -18.99 0.69 21.60
CA ASN A 44 -19.81 1.67 20.93
C ASN A 44 -20.47 0.99 19.72
N PRO A 45 -21.75 1.30 19.43
CA PRO A 45 -22.41 0.73 18.25
C PRO A 45 -21.70 1.18 16.97
N PRO A 46 -21.62 0.32 15.93
CA PRO A 46 -21.13 0.72 14.62
C PRO A 46 -21.81 1.98 14.11
N GLN A 47 -21.03 2.98 13.69
CA GLN A 47 -21.56 4.20 13.09
C GLN A 47 -21.43 4.14 11.58
N VAL A 48 -22.52 4.32 10.83
CA VAL A 48 -22.44 4.46 9.37
C VAL A 48 -21.83 5.82 9.04
N ILE A 49 -20.64 5.82 8.45
CA ILE A 49 -19.89 7.03 8.10
C ILE A 49 -20.02 7.41 6.62
N TYR A 50 -20.36 6.44 5.76
CA TYR A 50 -20.59 6.66 4.34
C TYR A 50 -21.55 5.62 3.80
N ARG A 51 -22.42 6.02 2.88
CA ARG A 51 -23.40 5.13 2.25
C ARG A 51 -23.28 5.24 0.74
N ILE A 52 -22.95 4.12 0.09
CA ILE A 52 -22.89 4.04 -1.38
C ILE A 52 -24.32 3.93 -1.89
N ASP A 53 -25.10 3.02 -1.31
CA ASP A 53 -26.53 2.84 -1.56
C ASP A 53 -27.23 2.18 -0.36
N LYS A 54 -28.43 1.64 -0.55
CA LYS A 54 -29.21 1.00 0.51
C LYS A 54 -28.43 -0.11 1.23
N ASP A 55 -27.76 -0.97 0.48
CA ASP A 55 -27.21 -2.23 0.97
C ASP A 55 -25.69 -2.18 1.13
N ARG A 56 -25.02 -1.19 0.51
CA ARG A 56 -23.56 -0.99 0.58
C ARG A 56 -23.18 0.27 1.34
N TYR A 57 -22.39 0.13 2.39
CA TYR A 57 -22.00 1.26 3.25
C TYR A 57 -20.71 1.00 4.03
N LEU A 58 -20.15 2.05 4.61
CA LEU A 58 -18.99 2.01 5.49
C LEU A 58 -19.40 2.33 6.91
N THR A 59 -18.82 1.62 7.87
CA THR A 59 -18.95 1.90 9.30
C THR A 59 -17.61 2.25 9.95
N LEU A 60 -17.67 3.09 10.98
CA LEU A 60 -16.63 3.23 11.99
C LEU A 60 -17.02 2.34 13.18
N GLU A 61 -16.14 1.42 13.54
CA GLU A 61 -16.30 0.48 14.65
C GLU A 61 -15.02 0.45 15.49
N ASP A 62 -15.05 -0.25 16.63
CA ASP A 62 -13.91 -0.41 17.54
C ASP A 62 -13.25 0.94 17.94
N TYR A 63 -14.03 2.03 17.97
CA TYR A 63 -13.49 3.37 18.08
C TYR A 63 -13.50 3.89 19.53
N THR A 64 -12.40 4.54 19.92
CA THR A 64 -12.30 5.26 21.20
C THR A 64 -12.78 6.70 21.06
N ASN A 65 -12.61 7.28 19.86
CA ASN A 65 -13.16 8.57 19.49
C ASN A 65 -13.49 8.64 17.98
N CYS A 66 -14.13 9.71 17.49
CA CYS A 66 -14.55 9.83 16.08
C CYS A 66 -13.36 9.78 15.10
N ASP A 67 -12.15 10.06 15.58
CA ASP A 67 -10.94 10.03 14.76
C ASP A 67 -10.19 8.69 14.91
N ASP A 68 -10.51 7.83 15.87
CA ASP A 68 -9.70 6.67 16.24
C ASP A 68 -10.51 5.39 16.41
N GLY A 69 -10.45 4.52 15.39
CA GLY A 69 -11.21 3.28 15.22
C GLY A 69 -10.87 2.54 13.92
N SER A 70 -11.69 1.54 13.60
CA SER A 70 -11.55 0.68 12.43
C SER A 70 -12.69 0.92 11.44
N ILE A 71 -12.36 1.01 10.15
CA ILE A 71 -13.35 1.17 9.09
C ILE A 71 -13.71 -0.22 8.54
N TYR A 72 -15.01 -0.50 8.42
CA TYR A 72 -15.52 -1.71 7.80
C TYR A 72 -16.40 -1.35 6.60
N TYR A 73 -16.26 -2.11 5.51
CA TYR A 73 -17.21 -2.13 4.41
C TYR A 73 -18.27 -3.20 4.67
N HIS A 74 -19.52 -2.88 4.36
CA HIS A 74 -20.67 -3.76 4.47
C HIS A 74 -21.40 -3.87 3.12
N ASN A 75 -21.86 -5.08 2.81
CA ASN A 75 -22.86 -5.34 1.77
C ASN A 75 -23.90 -6.30 2.32
N ASP A 76 -25.07 -5.78 2.67
CA ASP A 76 -26.13 -6.56 3.32
C ASP A 76 -26.72 -7.63 2.39
N ASN A 77 -26.92 -7.30 1.11
CA ASN A 77 -27.43 -8.23 0.10
C ASN A 77 -26.51 -9.46 -0.05
N LYS A 78 -25.19 -9.23 -0.02
CA LYS A 78 -24.18 -10.29 -0.15
C LYS A 78 -23.70 -10.84 1.19
N LYS A 79 -24.20 -10.32 2.32
CA LYS A 79 -23.76 -10.65 3.68
C LYS A 79 -22.25 -10.51 3.89
N ILE A 80 -21.66 -9.45 3.33
CA ILE A 80 -20.23 -9.16 3.42
C ILE A 80 -20.00 -8.12 4.52
N LYS A 81 -19.02 -8.38 5.37
CA LYS A 81 -18.40 -7.40 6.27
C LYS A 81 -16.89 -7.54 6.18
N THR A 82 -16.21 -6.51 5.70
CA THR A 82 -14.76 -6.55 5.47
C THR A 82 -14.08 -5.37 6.13
N LYS A 83 -13.10 -5.67 7.00
CA LYS A 83 -12.27 -4.63 7.61
C LYS A 83 -11.34 -4.04 6.56
N LEU A 84 -11.38 -2.72 6.40
CA LEU A 84 -10.43 -2.02 5.54
C LEU A 84 -9.13 -1.81 6.32
N TRP A 85 -7.98 -2.07 5.69
CA TRP A 85 -6.66 -2.10 6.35
C TRP A 85 -6.09 -0.69 6.63
N PHE A 86 -6.93 0.27 7.04
CA PHE A 86 -6.53 1.65 7.32
C PHE A 86 -6.97 2.05 8.73
N LEU A 87 -6.10 2.75 9.44
CA LEU A 87 -6.47 3.43 10.68
C LEU A 87 -7.44 4.56 10.32
N SER A 88 -8.53 4.72 11.07
CA SER A 88 -9.51 5.79 10.81
C SER A 88 -8.93 7.19 10.93
N ARG A 89 -7.80 7.36 11.65
CA ARG A 89 -7.17 8.65 11.91
C ARG A 89 -6.81 9.33 10.60
N GLY A 90 -7.63 10.31 10.24
CA GLY A 90 -7.38 11.18 9.10
C GLY A 90 -7.42 10.50 7.73
N THR A 91 -7.85 9.25 7.53
CA THR A 91 -7.71 8.60 6.21
C THR A 91 -8.88 8.80 5.25
N MET A 92 -10.04 9.27 5.72
CA MET A 92 -11.23 9.51 4.88
C MET A 92 -11.39 10.99 4.48
N ASN A 93 -10.33 11.62 3.97
CA ASN A 93 -10.33 13.06 3.67
C ASN A 93 -10.18 13.37 2.17
N TYR A 94 -10.66 12.50 1.29
CA TYR A 94 -10.69 12.79 -0.14
C TYR A 94 -11.67 13.95 -0.42
N LYS A 95 -11.18 14.99 -1.08
CA LYS A 95 -11.93 16.21 -1.47
C LYS A 95 -12.06 16.38 -2.99
N GLY A 96 -11.56 15.41 -3.76
CA GLY A 96 -11.67 15.39 -5.22
C GLY A 96 -13.04 14.95 -5.71
N LYS A 97 -13.16 14.80 -7.03
CA LYS A 97 -14.37 14.29 -7.67
C LYS A 97 -14.32 12.77 -7.69
N PHE A 98 -15.31 12.12 -7.10
CA PHE A 98 -15.46 10.69 -7.20
C PHE A 98 -16.76 10.36 -7.93
N ILE A 99 -16.66 9.60 -9.02
CA ILE A 99 -17.79 9.24 -9.87
C ILE A 99 -17.92 7.72 -9.85
N TRP A 100 -19.05 7.24 -9.33
CA TRP A 100 -19.42 5.84 -9.38
C TRP A 100 -20.32 5.59 -10.59
N ALA A 101 -19.72 5.14 -11.69
CA ALA A 101 -20.44 4.81 -12.94
C ALA A 101 -20.64 3.29 -13.11
N ALA A 102 -20.02 2.46 -12.28
CA ALA A 102 -20.18 1.01 -12.29
C ALA A 102 -21.63 0.62 -11.90
N LYS A 103 -22.27 -0.16 -12.75
CA LYS A 103 -23.50 -0.93 -12.50
C LYS A 103 -23.20 -2.29 -11.90
N ASN A 104 -21.98 -2.78 -12.10
CA ASN A 104 -21.47 -3.98 -11.47
C ASN A 104 -21.22 -3.73 -9.98
N ASP A 105 -21.91 -4.47 -9.12
CA ASP A 105 -21.75 -4.38 -7.67
C ASP A 105 -20.43 -4.97 -7.16
N ASP A 106 -19.66 -5.63 -8.02
CA ASP A 106 -18.37 -6.23 -7.66
C ASP A 106 -17.22 -5.22 -7.71
N ILE A 107 -17.30 -4.19 -8.56
CA ILE A 107 -16.26 -3.16 -8.65
C ILE A 107 -16.53 -2.08 -7.63
N LEU A 108 -15.66 -1.99 -6.62
CA LEU A 108 -15.69 -0.95 -5.60
C LEU A 108 -14.40 -0.14 -5.65
N ALA A 109 -14.51 1.16 -5.39
CA ALA A 109 -13.37 2.05 -5.26
C ALA A 109 -13.63 3.05 -4.12
N LEU A 110 -12.76 3.08 -3.12
CA LEU A 110 -12.91 3.91 -1.92
C LEU A 110 -11.65 4.77 -1.74
N PRO A 111 -11.72 6.08 -2.04
CA PRO A 111 -10.55 6.94 -1.97
C PRO A 111 -10.26 7.34 -0.52
N PHE A 112 -9.08 6.95 -0.05
CA PHE A 112 -8.53 7.31 1.24
C PHE A 112 -7.36 8.28 1.04
N VAL A 113 -7.46 9.44 1.67
CA VAL A 113 -6.41 10.46 1.67
C VAL A 113 -6.21 10.93 3.08
N ARG A 114 -4.93 11.12 3.43
CA ARG A 114 -4.53 11.66 4.71
C ARG A 114 -5.14 13.04 4.98
N GLY A 115 -5.55 13.22 6.22
CA GLY A 115 -6.15 14.42 6.77
C GLY A 115 -5.10 15.43 7.18
N ASP A 116 -5.52 16.68 7.26
CA ASP A 116 -4.63 17.83 7.48
C ASP A 116 -3.96 17.82 8.88
N ASN A 117 -4.48 17.00 9.82
CA ASN A 117 -4.00 16.88 11.21
C ASN A 117 -3.12 15.63 11.47
N ASP A 118 -2.73 14.90 10.41
CA ASP A 118 -2.06 13.59 10.43
C ASP A 118 -0.82 13.44 11.35
N ALA A 119 0.26 14.23 11.26
CA ALA A 119 1.65 13.78 11.63
C ALA A 119 2.04 12.38 11.07
N CYS A 120 3.08 12.28 10.23
CA CYS A 120 3.50 10.95 9.77
C CYS A 120 4.08 10.20 10.98
N GLY A 121 3.25 9.42 11.65
CA GLY A 121 3.55 8.88 12.98
C GLY A 121 3.79 7.37 13.01
N ASP A 122 3.63 6.65 11.90
CA ASP A 122 3.93 5.22 11.85
C ASP A 122 5.27 4.94 11.14
N PRO A 123 6.36 4.71 11.89
CA PRO A 123 7.66 4.36 11.32
C PRO A 123 7.69 3.00 10.62
N LEU A 124 6.66 2.14 10.77
CA LEU A 124 6.60 0.82 10.13
C LEU A 124 5.95 0.84 8.73
N ARG A 125 5.28 1.93 8.33
CA ARG A 125 4.33 1.88 7.18
C ARG A 125 4.48 2.99 6.14
N GLY A 126 5.36 3.96 6.36
CA GLY A 126 5.65 5.05 5.43
C GLY A 126 4.45 5.99 5.21
N CYS A 127 4.70 7.22 4.78
CA CYS A 127 3.64 8.17 4.43
C CYS A 127 2.99 7.72 3.11
N ALA A 128 2.06 6.76 3.12
CA ALA A 128 1.21 6.53 1.96
C ALA A 128 0.17 7.66 1.88
N TYR A 129 0.50 8.72 1.13
CA TYR A 129 -0.24 9.98 1.13
C TYR A 129 -1.70 9.84 0.64
N SER A 130 -1.94 8.93 -0.30
CA SER A 130 -3.27 8.64 -0.82
C SER A 130 -3.37 7.24 -1.44
N ILE A 131 -4.41 6.51 -1.05
CA ILE A 131 -4.68 5.14 -1.48
C ILE A 131 -6.14 5.04 -1.92
N LEU A 132 -6.37 4.41 -3.07
CA LEU A 132 -7.67 3.96 -3.49
C LEU A 132 -7.79 2.48 -3.11
N SER A 133 -8.65 2.18 -2.14
CA SER A 133 -8.95 0.79 -1.79
C SER A 133 -9.97 0.26 -2.79
N VAL A 134 -9.61 -0.80 -3.51
CA VAL A 134 -10.38 -1.31 -4.63
C VAL A 134 -10.72 -2.77 -4.46
N SER A 135 -11.91 -3.16 -4.92
CA SER A 135 -12.38 -4.53 -4.92
C SER A 135 -12.99 -4.84 -6.29
N ASN A 136 -12.88 -6.11 -6.70
CA ASN A 136 -13.55 -6.66 -7.87
C ASN A 136 -14.36 -7.93 -7.53
N ASP A 137 -14.63 -8.16 -6.25
CA ASP A 137 -15.33 -9.34 -5.74
C ASP A 137 -16.52 -8.97 -4.83
N GLY A 138 -17.01 -7.73 -4.96
CA GLY A 138 -18.13 -7.21 -4.17
C GLY A 138 -17.76 -6.73 -2.78
N GLY A 139 -16.45 -6.62 -2.51
CA GLY A 139 -15.87 -6.16 -1.26
C GLY A 139 -15.52 -7.28 -0.28
N LYS A 140 -15.39 -8.53 -0.75
CA LYS A 140 -14.86 -9.63 0.10
C LYS A 140 -13.37 -9.42 0.35
N THR A 141 -12.64 -8.96 -0.66
CA THR A 141 -11.24 -8.58 -0.55
C THR A 141 -11.02 -7.18 -1.14
N PHE A 142 -10.01 -6.50 -0.61
CA PHE A 142 -9.59 -5.19 -1.09
C PHE A 142 -8.09 -5.18 -1.37
N SER A 143 -7.72 -4.58 -2.49
CA SER A 143 -6.35 -4.24 -2.86
C SER A 143 -6.18 -2.72 -2.88
N ASN A 144 -4.96 -2.25 -3.05
CA ASN A 144 -4.63 -0.84 -2.90
C ASN A 144 -3.95 -0.30 -4.16
N ILE A 145 -4.55 0.73 -4.77
CA ILE A 145 -3.92 1.54 -5.81
C ILE A 145 -3.42 2.82 -5.15
N LYS A 146 -2.13 3.14 -5.31
CA LYS A 146 -1.59 4.42 -4.83
C LYS A 146 -1.85 5.50 -5.88
N PHE A 147 -2.19 6.70 -5.42
CA PHE A 147 -2.17 7.91 -6.24
C PHE A 147 -1.36 8.98 -5.53
N HIS A 148 -1.11 10.12 -6.18
CA HIS A 148 -0.08 11.08 -5.76
C HIS A 148 -0.63 12.32 -5.03
N ALA A 149 -1.83 12.24 -4.42
CA ALA A 149 -2.31 13.33 -3.59
C ALA A 149 -1.52 13.34 -2.27
N SER A 150 -0.78 14.42 -1.99
CA SER A 150 0.05 14.54 -0.80
C SER A 150 -0.74 14.76 0.49
N ASN A 151 -1.95 15.28 0.39
CA ASN A 151 -2.89 15.54 1.49
C ASN A 151 -4.32 15.75 0.98
N SER A 152 -5.25 15.88 1.92
CA SER A 152 -6.66 16.17 1.67
C SER A 152 -6.88 17.36 0.73
N SER A 153 -6.16 18.47 0.90
CA SER A 153 -6.30 19.64 0.04
C SER A 153 -5.90 19.35 -1.41
N SER A 154 -4.74 18.71 -1.62
CA SER A 154 -4.26 18.33 -2.96
C SER A 154 -5.16 17.33 -3.67
N SER A 155 -5.95 16.54 -2.93
CA SER A 155 -6.88 15.58 -3.53
C SER A 155 -8.00 16.22 -4.32
N LYS A 156 -8.27 17.53 -4.14
CA LYS A 156 -9.25 18.30 -4.95
C LYS A 156 -8.93 18.29 -6.44
N ASP A 157 -7.66 18.16 -6.79
CA ASP A 157 -7.17 18.14 -8.16
C ASP A 157 -7.41 16.79 -8.86
N TYR A 158 -7.98 15.83 -8.15
CA TYR A 158 -8.18 14.47 -8.64
C TYR A 158 -9.64 14.23 -9.01
N THR A 159 -9.82 13.49 -10.10
CA THR A 159 -11.08 12.86 -10.49
C THR A 159 -10.87 11.36 -10.58
N ILE A 160 -11.63 10.60 -9.80
CA ILE A 160 -11.61 9.14 -9.81
C ILE A 160 -12.96 8.65 -10.35
N ILE A 161 -12.93 7.78 -11.36
CA ILE A 161 -14.12 7.21 -11.99
C ILE A 161 -14.05 5.69 -11.89
N SER A 162 -15.04 5.08 -11.23
CA SER A 162 -15.21 3.63 -11.20
C SER A 162 -16.25 3.22 -12.24
N THR A 163 -15.91 2.29 -13.13
CA THR A 163 -16.78 1.73 -14.18
C THR A 163 -16.87 0.21 -14.05
N ASP A 164 -17.71 -0.45 -14.86
CA ASP A 164 -17.93 -1.90 -14.77
C ASP A 164 -16.67 -2.76 -14.98
N ASN A 165 -15.67 -2.24 -15.70
CA ASN A 165 -14.49 -2.99 -16.10
C ASN A 165 -13.15 -2.27 -15.85
N ALA A 166 -13.19 -1.05 -15.35
CA ALA A 166 -11.99 -0.24 -15.16
C ALA A 166 -12.19 0.85 -14.10
N ILE A 167 -11.07 1.29 -13.54
CA ILE A 167 -10.98 2.47 -12.68
C ILE A 167 -10.07 3.47 -13.36
N TYR A 168 -10.50 4.73 -13.40
CA TYR A 168 -9.72 5.83 -13.95
C TYR A 168 -9.34 6.81 -12.85
N ILE A 169 -8.09 7.29 -12.88
CA ILE A 169 -7.58 8.31 -11.97
C ILE A 169 -6.98 9.43 -12.82
N LYS A 170 -7.56 10.61 -12.79
CA LYS A 170 -7.05 11.79 -13.51
C LYS A 170 -6.70 12.89 -12.52
N SER A 171 -5.52 13.46 -12.67
CA SER A 171 -5.12 14.70 -11.99
C SER A 171 -5.19 15.88 -12.96
N THR A 172 -5.25 17.10 -12.44
CA THR A 172 -5.06 18.31 -13.24
C THR A 172 -3.63 18.42 -13.80
N TYR A 173 -2.64 17.77 -13.17
CA TYR A 173 -1.22 17.90 -13.54
C TYR A 173 -0.72 16.83 -14.53
N TYR A 174 -1.38 15.69 -14.62
CA TYR A 174 -0.92 14.55 -15.43
C TYR A 174 -2.10 13.79 -16.01
N ASP A 175 -1.85 12.98 -17.04
CA ASP A 175 -2.87 12.25 -17.80
C ASP A 175 -3.63 11.22 -16.99
N ALA A 176 -4.76 10.77 -17.54
CA ALA A 176 -5.58 9.78 -16.85
C ALA A 176 -4.85 8.44 -16.84
N GLU A 177 -4.76 7.86 -15.66
CA GLU A 177 -4.36 6.48 -15.47
C GLU A 177 -5.58 5.58 -15.56
N LYS A 178 -5.42 4.43 -16.19
CA LYS A 178 -6.47 3.41 -16.29
C LYS A 178 -6.00 2.12 -15.63
N TYR A 179 -6.83 1.61 -14.73
CA TYR A 179 -6.64 0.34 -14.05
C TYR A 179 -7.70 -0.65 -14.51
N GLN A 180 -7.27 -1.86 -14.84
CA GLN A 180 -8.14 -2.97 -15.21
C GLN A 180 -7.84 -4.20 -14.35
N VAL A 181 -8.77 -5.14 -14.34
CA VAL A 181 -8.64 -6.41 -13.64
C VAL A 181 -8.05 -7.45 -14.58
N ASN A 182 -6.96 -8.11 -14.19
CA ASN A 182 -6.39 -9.23 -14.95
C ASN A 182 -7.15 -10.54 -14.67
N SER A 183 -6.77 -11.63 -15.34
CA SER A 183 -7.41 -12.95 -15.15
C SER A 183 -7.23 -13.54 -13.75
N ALA A 184 -6.28 -13.05 -12.96
CA ALA A 184 -6.07 -13.43 -11.57
C ALA A 184 -6.92 -12.61 -10.59
N GLY A 185 -7.70 -11.63 -11.07
CA GLY A 185 -8.48 -10.76 -10.22
C GLY A 185 -7.68 -9.60 -9.62
N GLU A 186 -6.53 -9.24 -10.20
CA GLU A 186 -5.69 -8.16 -9.69
C GLU A 186 -5.85 -6.89 -10.53
N PHE A 187 -5.91 -5.74 -9.88
CA PHE A 187 -5.89 -4.46 -10.57
C PHE A 187 -4.47 -4.13 -11.06
N TYR A 188 -4.32 -3.82 -12.34
CA TYR A 188 -3.05 -3.39 -12.94
C TYR A 188 -3.23 -2.10 -13.73
N ASN A 189 -2.18 -1.26 -13.76
CA ASN A 189 -2.16 -0.05 -14.57
C ASN A 189 -1.88 -0.42 -16.03
N VAL A 190 -2.85 -0.16 -16.91
CA VAL A 190 -2.82 -0.58 -18.32
C VAL A 190 -1.63 0.01 -19.07
N ARG A 191 -1.38 1.31 -18.88
CA ARG A 191 -0.30 2.02 -19.55
C ARG A 191 1.07 1.52 -19.07
N GLN A 192 1.23 1.37 -17.76
CA GLN A 192 2.47 0.89 -17.17
C GLN A 192 2.82 -0.52 -17.68
N THR A 193 1.84 -1.42 -17.74
CA THR A 193 2.05 -2.77 -18.28
C THR A 193 2.41 -2.74 -19.78
N TRP A 194 1.82 -1.82 -20.56
CA TRP A 194 2.22 -1.62 -21.96
C TRP A 194 3.67 -1.11 -22.08
N ILE A 195 4.07 -0.13 -21.27
CA ILE A 195 5.44 0.40 -21.25
C ILE A 195 6.43 -0.72 -20.91
N GLU A 196 6.14 -1.51 -19.87
CA GLU A 196 6.98 -2.65 -19.45
C GLU A 196 7.15 -3.69 -20.56
N ASP A 197 6.06 -4.09 -21.22
CA ASP A 197 6.12 -5.06 -22.32
C ASP A 197 6.86 -4.51 -23.55
N ALA A 198 6.60 -3.26 -23.92
CA ALA A 198 7.26 -2.60 -25.05
C ALA A 198 8.76 -2.40 -24.79
N PHE A 199 9.11 -1.97 -23.58
CA PHE A 199 10.50 -1.81 -23.15
C PHE A 199 11.23 -3.15 -23.17
N TYR A 200 10.65 -4.18 -22.55
CA TYR A 200 11.20 -5.54 -22.53
C TYR A 200 11.49 -6.05 -23.94
N LYS A 201 10.53 -5.92 -24.87
CA LYS A 201 10.72 -6.29 -26.28
C LYS A 201 11.81 -5.46 -26.97
N GLY A 202 11.95 -4.18 -26.63
CA GLY A 202 13.01 -3.32 -27.15
C GLY A 202 14.40 -3.72 -26.66
N MET A 203 14.53 -4.07 -25.38
CA MET A 203 15.80 -4.53 -24.81
C MET A 203 16.29 -5.83 -25.44
N LEU A 204 15.38 -6.78 -25.71
CA LEU A 204 15.72 -7.99 -26.46
C LEU A 204 16.28 -7.66 -27.86
N LYS A 205 15.73 -6.64 -28.53
CA LYS A 205 16.24 -6.17 -29.84
C LYS A 205 17.60 -5.48 -29.75
N PHE A 206 17.93 -4.89 -28.60
CA PHE A 206 19.27 -4.35 -28.34
C PHE A 206 20.31 -5.44 -28.01
N GLY A 207 19.89 -6.71 -27.98
CA GLY A 207 20.77 -7.86 -27.70
C GLY A 207 20.87 -8.21 -26.23
N VAL A 208 20.10 -7.54 -25.36
CA VAL A 208 20.09 -7.84 -23.92
C VAL A 208 19.48 -9.22 -23.69
N PRO A 209 20.20 -10.15 -23.03
CA PRO A 209 19.71 -11.50 -22.81
C PRO A 209 18.46 -11.55 -21.92
N GLU A 210 17.52 -12.45 -22.24
CA GLU A 210 16.24 -12.56 -21.56
C GLU A 210 16.38 -12.82 -20.05
N ASP A 211 17.34 -13.66 -19.66
CA ASP A 211 17.58 -14.01 -18.26
C ASP A 211 18.13 -12.84 -17.43
N VAL A 212 18.55 -11.74 -18.06
CA VAL A 212 19.00 -10.53 -17.39
C VAL A 212 17.85 -9.55 -17.14
N LEU A 213 16.75 -9.68 -17.88
CA LEU A 213 15.59 -8.78 -17.83
C LEU A 213 14.62 -9.14 -16.71
N VAL A 214 14.12 -8.13 -16.00
CA VAL A 214 13.10 -8.26 -14.97
C VAL A 214 11.79 -7.71 -15.49
N LYS A 215 10.88 -8.60 -15.91
CA LYS A 215 9.63 -8.20 -16.58
C LYS A 215 8.73 -7.27 -15.75
N SER A 216 8.81 -7.33 -14.42
CA SER A 216 8.02 -6.49 -13.51
C SER A 216 8.62 -5.11 -13.22
N ASN A 217 9.75 -4.75 -13.86
CA ASN A 217 10.38 -3.45 -13.71
C ASN A 217 10.82 -2.94 -15.10
N PRO A 218 10.27 -1.83 -15.59
CA PRO A 218 10.58 -1.33 -16.93
C PRO A 218 12.02 -0.83 -17.10
N LEU A 219 12.81 -0.64 -16.04
CA LEU A 219 14.26 -0.41 -16.13
C LEU A 219 15.05 -1.56 -15.48
N GLY A 220 14.37 -2.66 -15.17
CA GLY A 220 14.95 -3.77 -14.45
C GLY A 220 15.77 -4.65 -15.37
N TYR A 221 17.07 -4.43 -15.41
CA TYR A 221 18.03 -5.41 -15.92
C TYR A 221 19.28 -5.43 -15.05
N SER A 222 19.91 -6.60 -14.93
CA SER A 222 21.06 -6.79 -14.04
C SER A 222 22.38 -6.48 -14.77
N PHE A 223 22.97 -5.31 -14.48
CA PHE A 223 24.31 -4.96 -14.97
C PHE A 223 25.37 -6.00 -14.55
N ILE A 224 25.20 -6.59 -13.36
CA ILE A 224 26.07 -7.65 -12.84
C ILE A 224 25.98 -8.88 -13.75
N TRP A 225 24.77 -9.26 -14.18
CA TRP A 225 24.62 -10.45 -15.04
C TRP A 225 25.06 -10.19 -16.48
N LEU A 226 24.91 -8.96 -16.99
CA LEU A 226 25.53 -8.57 -18.26
C LEU A 226 27.04 -8.79 -18.23
N LYS A 227 27.69 -8.34 -17.15
CA LYS A 227 29.15 -8.42 -16.99
C LYS A 227 29.64 -9.83 -16.67
N ASP A 228 29.10 -10.45 -15.63
CA ASP A 228 29.65 -11.67 -15.05
C ASP A 228 29.20 -12.93 -15.81
N LYS A 229 27.96 -12.94 -16.31
CA LYS A 229 27.36 -14.12 -16.97
C LYS A 229 27.44 -14.05 -18.49
N HIS A 230 27.27 -12.87 -19.06
CA HIS A 230 27.24 -12.66 -20.50
C HIS A 230 28.47 -11.92 -21.05
N HIS A 231 29.44 -11.63 -20.19
CA HIS A 231 30.76 -11.09 -20.55
C HIS A 231 30.71 -9.79 -21.36
N TYR A 232 29.70 -8.95 -21.11
CA TYR A 232 29.66 -7.61 -21.68
C TYR A 232 30.84 -6.78 -21.16
N SER A 233 31.53 -6.10 -22.07
CA SER A 233 32.51 -5.06 -21.72
C SER A 233 31.81 -3.83 -21.16
N ASP A 234 32.54 -2.99 -20.41
CA ASP A 234 32.01 -1.74 -19.86
C ASP A 234 31.47 -0.81 -20.96
N ALA A 235 32.08 -0.83 -22.16
CA ALA A 235 31.60 -0.08 -23.32
C ALA A 235 30.24 -0.59 -23.85
N GLN A 236 30.05 -1.91 -23.89
CA GLN A 236 28.77 -2.51 -24.28
C GLN A 236 27.67 -2.24 -23.26
N ILE A 237 28.00 -2.29 -21.95
CA ILE A 237 27.05 -1.94 -20.88
C ILE A 237 26.62 -0.47 -21.04
N HIS A 238 27.58 0.43 -21.23
CA HIS A 238 27.29 1.85 -21.43
C HIS A 238 26.41 2.11 -22.66
N GLU A 239 26.64 1.39 -23.76
CA GLU A 239 25.79 1.49 -24.95
C GLU A 239 24.36 0.99 -24.69
N VAL A 240 24.20 -0.10 -23.94
CA VAL A 240 22.89 -0.60 -23.51
C VAL A 240 22.17 0.43 -22.65
N ASP A 241 22.86 1.04 -21.69
CA ASP A 241 22.28 2.05 -20.80
C ASP A 241 21.73 3.26 -21.59
N ILE A 242 22.51 3.79 -22.52
CA ILE A 242 22.07 4.91 -23.38
C ILE A 242 20.83 4.54 -24.19
N LYS A 243 20.80 3.33 -24.77
CA LYS A 243 19.68 2.86 -25.58
C LYS A 243 18.44 2.59 -24.73
N ALA A 244 18.62 2.02 -23.53
CA ALA A 244 17.57 1.79 -22.55
C ALA A 244 16.91 3.10 -22.13
N ASP A 245 17.71 4.09 -21.71
CA ASP A 245 17.21 5.40 -21.31
C ASP A 245 16.46 6.11 -22.45
N ALA A 246 17.01 6.07 -23.66
CA ALA A 246 16.35 6.65 -24.84
C ALA A 246 14.98 5.99 -25.12
N LEU A 247 14.93 4.65 -25.07
CA LEU A 247 13.71 3.89 -25.28
C LEU A 247 12.66 4.15 -24.20
N PHE A 248 13.06 4.13 -22.92
CA PHE A 248 12.15 4.38 -21.81
C PHE A 248 11.57 5.79 -21.88
N ASN A 249 12.39 6.79 -22.17
CA ASN A 249 11.93 8.16 -22.38
C ASN A 249 10.97 8.29 -23.56
N GLN A 250 11.24 7.59 -24.68
CA GLN A 250 10.32 7.57 -25.82
C GLN A 250 8.97 6.96 -25.45
N LEU A 251 8.95 5.83 -24.74
CA LEU A 251 7.73 5.15 -24.31
C LEU A 251 6.92 6.00 -23.32
N ASN A 252 7.58 6.61 -22.32
CA ASN A 252 6.93 7.50 -21.36
C ASN A 252 6.27 8.71 -22.02
N ASN A 253 6.94 9.30 -23.01
CA ASN A 253 6.46 10.47 -23.75
C ASN A 253 5.48 10.13 -24.88
N SER A 254 5.20 8.85 -25.13
CA SER A 254 4.22 8.45 -26.14
C SER A 254 2.81 8.90 -25.72
N PRO A 255 1.93 9.31 -26.66
CA PRO A 255 0.59 9.79 -26.32
C PRO A 255 -0.18 8.82 -25.41
N THR A 256 -0.89 9.36 -24.41
CA THR A 256 -1.82 8.59 -23.58
C THR A 256 -3.12 8.38 -24.36
N LEU A 257 -3.59 7.14 -24.40
CA LEU A 257 -4.84 6.77 -25.07
C LEU A 257 -5.98 6.57 -24.07
N GLU A 258 -5.64 6.53 -22.78
CA GLU A 258 -6.54 6.43 -21.66
C GLU A 258 -7.26 7.76 -21.46
N THR A 259 -8.47 7.88 -22.01
CA THR A 259 -9.35 9.02 -21.75
C THR A 259 -10.40 8.67 -20.71
N LEU A 260 -10.84 9.65 -19.92
CA LEU A 260 -12.01 9.49 -19.08
C LEU A 260 -13.24 9.17 -19.95
N PRO A 261 -14.15 8.29 -19.50
CA PRO A 261 -15.38 8.01 -20.24
C PRO A 261 -16.27 9.25 -20.38
N ASN A 262 -16.87 9.40 -21.57
CA ASN A 262 -17.86 10.45 -21.89
C ASN A 262 -19.24 10.12 -21.31
N ASP A 263 -19.33 9.87 -20.00
CA ASP A 263 -20.61 9.50 -19.40
C ASP A 263 -21.37 10.74 -18.92
N LYS A 264 -22.63 10.85 -19.33
CA LYS A 264 -23.61 11.78 -18.73
C LYS A 264 -23.78 11.36 -17.27
N LEU A 265 -23.08 12.05 -16.37
CA LEU A 265 -23.11 11.82 -14.93
C LEU A 265 -24.56 11.72 -14.42
N GLY A 266 -24.93 10.54 -13.92
CA GLY A 266 -26.02 10.42 -12.96
C GLY A 266 -25.70 11.22 -11.70
N SER A 267 -26.74 11.73 -11.04
CA SER A 267 -26.68 12.68 -9.93
C SER A 267 -25.55 12.40 -8.93
N SER A 268 -24.65 13.38 -8.80
CA SER A 268 -23.62 13.47 -7.75
C SER A 268 -24.23 13.21 -6.36
N LEU A 269 -23.97 12.05 -5.78
CA LEU A 269 -24.22 11.80 -4.36
C LEU A 269 -23.08 12.43 -3.55
N SER A 270 -23.24 13.71 -3.24
CA SER A 270 -22.45 14.38 -2.19
C SER A 270 -23.06 14.03 -0.84
N SER A 271 -22.56 12.99 -0.18
CA SER A 271 -22.81 12.79 1.25
C SER A 271 -21.61 13.27 2.05
N LYS A 272 -21.81 14.31 2.88
CA LYS A 272 -20.84 14.69 3.91
C LYS A 272 -20.70 13.53 4.90
N PHE A 273 -19.47 13.13 5.20
CA PHE A 273 -19.19 12.25 6.33
C PHE A 273 -19.63 12.93 7.62
N SER A 274 -20.50 12.28 8.39
CA SER A 274 -20.94 12.77 9.71
C SER A 274 -20.77 11.66 10.74
N CYS A 275 -19.85 11.85 11.70
CA CYS A 275 -19.80 11.06 12.92
C CYS A 275 -20.85 11.62 13.89
N ASN A 276 -21.67 10.77 14.49
CA ASN A 276 -22.59 11.18 15.53
C ASN A 276 -21.85 11.22 16.88
N VAL A 277 -21.48 12.43 17.28
CA VAL A 277 -20.76 12.68 18.54
C VAL A 277 -21.60 12.41 19.80
N ASP A 278 -22.94 12.38 19.67
CA ASP A 278 -23.84 12.15 20.81
C ASP A 278 -23.83 10.68 21.28
N LEU A 279 -23.33 9.77 20.43
CA LEU A 279 -23.16 8.35 20.76
C LEU A 279 -21.80 8.04 21.40
N MET A 280 -20.98 9.07 21.66
CA MET A 280 -19.67 8.89 22.27
C MET A 280 -19.78 8.91 23.80
N PRO A 281 -19.13 7.98 24.52
CA PRO A 281 -19.09 8.04 25.97
C PRO A 281 -18.43 9.34 26.39
N THR A 282 -19.15 10.12 27.20
CA THR A 282 -18.56 11.27 27.90
C THR A 282 -17.39 10.78 28.73
N LYS A 283 -16.20 11.37 28.53
CA LYS A 283 -15.06 11.15 29.42
C LYS A 283 -15.55 11.26 30.87
N PRO A 284 -15.22 10.32 31.77
CA PRO A 284 -15.45 10.57 33.18
C PRO A 284 -14.70 11.86 33.53
N LYS A 285 -15.43 12.86 34.04
CA LYS A 285 -14.81 14.01 34.68
C LYS A 285 -13.93 13.42 35.79
N ASN A 286 -12.62 13.57 35.67
CA ASN A 286 -11.72 13.29 36.78
C ASN A 286 -12.15 14.21 37.92
N GLN A 287 -12.86 13.66 38.91
CA GLN A 287 -12.92 14.23 40.23
C GLN A 287 -11.61 13.84 40.91
N GLY A 288 -10.68 14.78 40.92
CA GLY A 288 -9.39 14.75 41.60
C GLY A 288 -8.92 16.17 41.77
#